data_AF-A0A927Y1F3-F1
#
_entry.id   AF-A0A927Y1F3-F1
#
_cell.length_a   1.000
_cell.length_b   1.000
_cell.length_c   1.000
_cell.angle_alpha   90.00
_cell.angle_beta   90.00
_cell.angle_gamma   90.00
#
_symmetry.space_group_name_H-M   'P 1'
#
loop_
_entity.id
_entity.type
_entity.pdbx_description
1 polymer ?
#
loop_
_entity_poly.entity_id
_entity_poly.type
_entity_poly.pdbx_seq_one_letter_code
_entity_poly.pdbx_strand_id
1 'polypeptide(L)'
;MLELNFLFCDHMILQRQKDVKLWGKSDADVKVTVDGTTVTAKAEDGKFTAVLPPHEAGGPYVVRIENGSDVIEINDVYYGEVFLAGGQSNMGLTLRDAMQPLDECELPIRIFTPDRSWEWDKRPETDMQWVNICVENANGISAAASHFAIDIANSQNVPVGILSSNQGASCIRSWISPETIAADPLFAPDVKFHPDADIFPFNGGSFLYNERTVHVAPYTIRGVIWYQGESDADVCIADKYAYMFDLMVKDWRKLWGDDDLPFIAVQLTYHTVEREEYQWEYLREQQLIAMQTQPNIGMITIGDVGDWPDIHPKNKKTVGQRLAIYARGMIFGEDIVYKPAICSRADFDGENVILTFENAGDGLYETEPHTFRLIMADGSEYEARYEINGDKIKLYANGKKPKEVRFCFDCVTEVHLYSSVGLPASPFRINVK
;
A
#
# COMPACT_ATOMS: atom_id res chain seq x y z
N MET A 1 -36.55 -13.50 -2.65
CA MET A 1 -35.49 -13.45 -1.63
C MET A 1 -34.38 -12.56 -2.13
N LEU A 2 -34.20 -11.40 -1.49
CA LEU A 2 -33.12 -10.46 -1.74
C LEU A 2 -32.07 -10.55 -0.61
N GLU A 3 -30.79 -10.74 -0.97
CA GLU A 3 -29.63 -10.78 -0.04
C GLU A 3 -28.51 -9.93 -0.63
N LEU A 4 -27.90 -9.04 0.15
CA LEU A 4 -26.73 -8.25 -0.27
C LEU A 4 -25.43 -8.90 0.17
N ASN A 5 -24.34 -8.61 -0.55
CA ASN A 5 -23.01 -8.86 -0.01
C ASN A 5 -22.81 -8.06 1.29
N PHE A 6 -22.11 -8.64 2.27
CA PHE A 6 -21.94 -8.06 3.62
C PHE A 6 -21.23 -6.70 3.64
N LEU A 7 -20.51 -6.33 2.56
CA LEU A 7 -19.90 -5.00 2.42
C LEU A 7 -20.94 -3.88 2.32
N PHE A 8 -22.16 -4.21 1.88
CA PHE A 8 -23.26 -3.26 1.68
C PHE A 8 -24.17 -3.26 2.90
N CYS A 9 -23.71 -2.54 3.93
CA CYS A 9 -24.43 -2.32 5.18
C CYS A 9 -24.38 -0.84 5.57
N ASP A 10 -25.12 -0.47 6.62
CA ASP A 10 -25.22 0.91 7.09
C ASP A 10 -23.83 1.54 7.28
N HIS A 11 -23.77 2.86 7.15
CA HIS A 11 -22.54 3.67 7.31
C HIS A 11 -21.49 3.52 6.20
N MET A 12 -21.77 2.79 5.12
CA MET A 12 -20.82 2.59 4.03
C MET A 12 -20.50 3.87 3.25
N ILE A 13 -19.35 3.87 2.58
CA ILE A 13 -18.98 4.91 1.61
C ILE A 13 -18.87 4.31 0.22
N LEU A 14 -19.65 4.83 -0.72
CA LEU A 14 -19.56 4.52 -2.14
C LEU A 14 -18.50 5.40 -2.80
N GLN A 15 -17.73 4.83 -3.73
CA GLN A 15 -16.73 5.59 -4.49
C GLN A 15 -17.40 6.63 -5.39
N ARG A 16 -17.01 7.90 -5.26
CA ARG A 16 -17.44 8.98 -6.16
C ARG A 16 -16.73 8.91 -7.51
N GLN A 17 -17.33 9.53 -8.53
CA GLN A 17 -16.73 9.74 -9.86
C GLN A 17 -16.28 8.46 -10.61
N LYS A 18 -16.80 7.30 -10.20
CA LYS A 18 -16.68 6.01 -10.90
C LYS A 18 -18.03 5.31 -10.90
N ASP A 19 -18.22 4.38 -11.83
CA ASP A 19 -19.34 3.44 -11.75
C ASP A 19 -19.21 2.58 -10.49
N VAL A 20 -20.29 2.50 -9.70
CA VAL A 20 -20.31 1.78 -8.43
C VAL A 20 -21.10 0.49 -8.58
N LYS A 21 -20.45 -0.64 -8.27
CA LYS A 21 -21.06 -1.97 -8.33
C LYS A 21 -21.65 -2.34 -6.97
N LEU A 22 -22.95 -2.66 -6.94
CA LEU A 22 -23.62 -3.32 -5.82
C LEU A 22 -24.05 -4.71 -6.26
N TRP A 23 -23.76 -5.74 -5.46
CA TRP A 23 -24.06 -7.12 -5.84
C TRP A 23 -24.61 -7.93 -4.67
N GLY A 24 -25.30 -9.01 -5.03
CA GLY A 24 -25.98 -9.87 -4.08
C GLY A 24 -26.69 -11.02 -4.78
N LYS A 25 -27.66 -11.60 -4.08
CA LYS A 25 -28.57 -12.63 -4.61
C LYS A 25 -29.98 -12.08 -4.72
N SER A 26 -30.67 -12.48 -5.79
CA SER A 26 -32.09 -12.22 -5.95
C SER A 26 -32.73 -13.24 -6.89
N ASP A 27 -34.01 -13.51 -6.67
CA ASP A 27 -34.88 -14.33 -7.53
C ASP A 27 -35.65 -13.50 -8.58
N ALA A 28 -35.54 -12.18 -8.53
CA ALA A 28 -36.17 -11.25 -9.46
C ALA A 28 -35.25 -10.05 -9.73
N ASP A 29 -35.54 -9.31 -10.82
CA ASP A 29 -34.80 -8.10 -11.16
C ASP A 29 -34.81 -7.10 -10.00
N VAL A 30 -33.64 -6.50 -9.75
CA VAL A 30 -33.39 -5.65 -8.59
C VAL A 30 -33.33 -4.20 -9.03
N LYS A 31 -34.09 -3.34 -8.35
CA LYS A 31 -34.05 -1.90 -8.50
C LYS A 31 -33.27 -1.30 -7.33
N VAL A 32 -32.26 -0.49 -7.63
CA VAL A 32 -31.45 0.24 -6.65
C VAL A 32 -31.71 1.73 -6.83
N THR A 33 -32.02 2.44 -5.74
CA THR A 33 -32.25 3.88 -5.74
C THR A 33 -31.40 4.57 -4.67
N VAL A 34 -30.69 5.63 -5.05
CA VAL A 34 -29.93 6.50 -4.14
C VAL A 34 -29.90 7.91 -4.72
N ASP A 35 -30.08 8.93 -3.87
CA ASP A 35 -30.10 10.35 -4.27
C ASP A 35 -30.93 10.65 -5.53
N GLY A 36 -32.16 10.10 -5.59
CA GLY A 36 -33.06 10.24 -6.73
C GLY A 36 -32.66 9.49 -8.01
N THR A 37 -31.46 8.91 -8.07
CA THR A 37 -30.99 8.05 -9.16
C THR A 37 -31.50 6.64 -8.96
N THR A 38 -32.08 6.04 -10.00
CA THR A 38 -32.57 4.66 -9.99
C THR A 38 -31.94 3.86 -11.13
N VAL A 39 -31.47 2.67 -10.81
CA VAL A 39 -31.00 1.67 -11.79
C VAL A 39 -31.71 0.34 -11.58
N THR A 40 -31.81 -0.46 -12.64
CA THR A 40 -32.36 -1.82 -12.59
C THR A 40 -31.30 -2.81 -13.06
N ALA A 41 -31.08 -3.85 -12.26
CA ALA A 41 -30.19 -4.97 -12.54
C ALA A 41 -31.00 -6.23 -12.77
N LYS A 42 -30.61 -7.01 -13.79
CA LYS A 42 -31.20 -8.33 -13.99
C LYS A 42 -30.69 -9.32 -12.94
N ALA A 43 -31.58 -10.19 -12.48
CA ALA A 43 -31.18 -11.36 -11.71
C ALA A 43 -30.93 -12.54 -12.66
N GLU A 44 -29.69 -13.02 -12.71
CA GLU A 44 -29.25 -14.15 -13.52
C GLU A 44 -28.61 -15.20 -12.61
N ASP A 45 -29.03 -16.46 -12.73
CA ASP A 45 -28.58 -17.57 -11.88
C ASP A 45 -28.65 -17.28 -10.36
N GLY A 46 -29.69 -16.56 -9.95
CA GLY A 46 -29.93 -16.18 -8.55
C GLY A 46 -29.02 -15.06 -8.03
N LYS A 47 -28.25 -14.39 -8.89
CA LYS A 47 -27.34 -13.28 -8.55
C LYS A 47 -27.71 -12.03 -9.34
N PHE A 48 -27.38 -10.87 -8.78
CA PHE A 48 -27.50 -9.60 -9.49
C PHE A 48 -26.27 -8.74 -9.28
N THR A 49 -26.02 -7.83 -10.20
CA THR A 49 -25.06 -6.72 -10.04
C THR A 49 -25.68 -5.45 -10.60
N ALA A 50 -25.99 -4.51 -9.72
CA ALA A 50 -26.42 -3.17 -10.08
C ALA A 50 -25.22 -2.26 -10.24
N VAL A 51 -25.23 -1.44 -11.29
CA VAL A 51 -24.19 -0.45 -11.56
C VAL A 51 -24.82 0.93 -11.41
N LEU A 52 -24.46 1.64 -10.37
CA LEU A 52 -24.83 3.04 -10.17
C LEU A 52 -23.86 3.92 -10.98
N PRO A 53 -24.36 4.92 -11.71
CA PRO A 53 -23.52 5.83 -12.47
C PRO A 53 -22.63 6.68 -11.53
N PRO A 54 -21.61 7.36 -12.07
CA PRO A 54 -20.74 8.21 -11.28
C PRO A 54 -21.52 9.32 -10.58
N HIS A 55 -21.18 9.56 -9.31
CA HIS A 55 -21.79 10.58 -8.47
C HIS A 55 -20.71 11.46 -7.84
N GLU A 56 -21.05 12.72 -7.54
CA GLU A 56 -20.16 13.60 -6.77
C GLU A 56 -20.19 13.26 -5.28
N ALA A 57 -19.23 13.78 -4.51
CA ALA A 57 -19.22 13.56 -3.06
C ALA A 57 -20.48 14.16 -2.40
N GLY A 58 -21.02 13.49 -1.39
CA GLY A 58 -22.20 13.96 -0.67
C GLY A 58 -22.84 12.88 0.22
N GLY A 59 -23.88 13.27 0.93
CA GLY A 59 -24.61 12.42 1.88
C GLY A 59 -24.95 13.17 3.19
N PRO A 60 -25.50 12.47 4.19
CA PRO A 60 -25.85 11.06 4.16
C PRO A 60 -27.10 10.79 3.28
N TYR A 61 -27.07 9.68 2.56
CA TYR A 61 -28.18 9.17 1.74
C TYR A 61 -28.71 7.86 2.31
N VAL A 62 -29.87 7.45 1.79
CA VAL A 62 -30.40 6.10 1.94
C VAL A 62 -30.31 5.40 0.58
N VAL A 63 -29.66 4.24 0.53
CA VAL A 63 -29.69 3.36 -0.64
C VAL A 63 -30.83 2.37 -0.43
N ARG A 64 -31.82 2.43 -1.30
CA ARG A 64 -32.98 1.53 -1.29
C ARG A 64 -32.85 0.49 -2.38
N ILE A 65 -32.89 -0.79 -2.00
CA ILE A 65 -32.78 -1.94 -2.89
C ILE A 65 -34.08 -2.75 -2.80
N GLU A 66 -34.73 -3.00 -3.92
CA GLU A 66 -36.01 -3.71 -3.97
C GLU A 66 -36.08 -4.67 -5.16
N ASN A 67 -36.72 -5.84 -4.99
CA ASN A 67 -36.95 -6.82 -6.06
C ASN A 67 -38.46 -7.10 -6.27
N GLY A 68 -39.31 -6.19 -5.81
CA GLY A 68 -40.77 -6.28 -5.88
C GLY A 68 -41.42 -6.98 -4.68
N SER A 69 -40.78 -7.98 -4.07
CA SER A 69 -41.26 -8.65 -2.85
C SER A 69 -40.54 -8.18 -1.58
N ASP A 70 -39.23 -7.99 -1.68
CA ASP A 70 -38.35 -7.63 -0.59
C ASP A 70 -37.81 -6.20 -0.78
N VAL A 71 -37.52 -5.54 0.33
CA VAL A 71 -36.90 -4.20 0.37
C VAL A 71 -35.82 -4.20 1.43
N ILE A 72 -34.62 -3.73 1.05
CA ILE A 72 -33.50 -3.46 1.96
C ILE A 72 -33.17 -1.98 1.85
N GLU A 73 -32.99 -1.32 2.99
CA GLU A 73 -32.52 0.07 3.06
C GLU A 73 -31.18 0.10 3.80
N ILE A 74 -30.19 0.71 3.15
CA ILE A 74 -28.88 0.99 3.75
C ILE A 74 -28.84 2.48 4.09
N ASN A 75 -28.61 2.79 5.34
CA ASN A 75 -28.69 4.12 5.92
C ASN A 75 -27.30 4.72 6.13
N ASP A 76 -27.24 6.05 6.25
CA ASP A 76 -26.01 6.82 6.50
C ASP A 76 -24.92 6.56 5.45
N VAL A 77 -25.31 6.54 4.18
CA VAL A 77 -24.40 6.27 3.05
C VAL A 77 -23.85 7.57 2.49
N TYR A 78 -22.53 7.62 2.29
CA TYR A 78 -21.88 8.75 1.61
C TYR A 78 -21.33 8.33 0.25
N TYR A 79 -21.29 9.26 -0.69
CA TYR A 79 -20.35 9.20 -1.80
C TYR A 79 -19.06 9.94 -1.40
N GLY A 80 -17.91 9.29 -1.57
CA GLY A 80 -16.61 9.79 -1.14
C GLY A 80 -15.45 9.07 -1.82
N GLU A 81 -14.27 9.10 -1.22
CA GLU A 81 -13.12 8.32 -1.71
C GLU A 81 -13.01 7.00 -0.95
N VAL A 82 -12.79 5.90 -1.66
CA VAL A 82 -12.64 4.57 -1.04
C VAL A 82 -11.28 4.00 -1.39
N PHE A 83 -10.51 3.62 -0.38
CA PHE A 83 -9.20 2.97 -0.56
C PHE A 83 -9.17 1.59 0.08
N LEU A 84 -8.39 0.69 -0.52
CA LEU A 84 -8.04 -0.60 0.07
C LEU A 84 -6.69 -0.49 0.78
N ALA A 85 -6.67 -0.77 2.08
CA ALA A 85 -5.47 -0.81 2.90
C ALA A 85 -4.98 -2.25 3.06
N GLY A 86 -4.00 -2.62 2.23
CA GLY A 86 -3.44 -3.96 2.08
C GLY A 86 -2.09 -4.17 2.76
N GLY A 87 -1.76 -5.42 3.07
CA GLY A 87 -0.42 -5.82 3.47
C GLY A 87 -0.37 -6.61 4.78
N GLN A 88 0.65 -6.38 5.60
CA GLN A 88 0.90 -7.17 6.80
C GLN A 88 0.73 -6.41 8.12
N SER A 89 1.39 -6.86 9.18
CA SER A 89 1.25 -6.34 10.55
C SER A 89 1.49 -4.85 10.64
N ASN A 90 2.39 -4.27 9.84
CA ASN A 90 2.64 -2.84 9.84
C ASN A 90 1.51 -2.01 9.20
N MET A 91 0.79 -2.55 8.20
CA MET A 91 -0.48 -1.97 7.77
C MET A 91 -1.57 -2.16 8.84
N GLY A 92 -1.57 -3.31 9.52
CA GLY A 92 -2.59 -3.67 10.51
C GLY A 92 -2.37 -3.12 11.92
N LEU A 93 -1.24 -2.45 12.21
CA LEU A 93 -0.88 -1.98 13.54
C LEU A 93 -1.89 -0.94 14.01
N THR A 94 -2.51 -1.17 15.16
CA THR A 94 -3.61 -0.33 15.64
C THR A 94 -3.10 0.99 16.23
N LEU A 95 -3.95 2.03 16.28
CA LEU A 95 -3.64 3.29 16.96
C LEU A 95 -3.23 3.07 18.43
N ARG A 96 -3.88 2.10 19.11
CA ARG A 96 -3.50 1.70 20.48
C ARG A 96 -2.09 1.12 20.53
N ASP A 97 -1.77 0.17 19.66
CA ASP A 97 -0.48 -0.54 19.66
C ASP A 97 0.68 0.33 19.14
N ALA A 98 0.35 1.32 18.31
CA ALA A 98 1.24 2.39 17.88
C ALA A 98 1.40 3.50 18.93
N MET A 99 0.55 3.51 19.97
CA MET A 99 0.48 4.57 20.98
C MET A 99 0.32 5.97 20.36
N GLN A 100 -0.44 6.07 19.26
CA GLN A 100 -0.62 7.32 18.53
C GLN A 100 -2.02 7.89 18.71
N PRO A 101 -2.14 9.21 18.99
CA PRO A 101 -3.43 9.87 18.95
C PRO A 101 -3.92 9.99 17.51
N LEU A 102 -5.25 9.94 17.33
CA LEU A 102 -5.88 10.31 16.08
C LEU A 102 -6.11 11.84 16.07
N ASP A 103 -5.90 12.48 14.93
CA ASP A 103 -6.31 13.89 14.77
C ASP A 103 -7.84 13.95 14.56
N GLU A 104 -8.47 15.06 14.96
CA GLU A 104 -9.89 15.28 14.68
C GLU A 104 -10.13 15.52 13.18
N CYS A 105 -11.27 15.03 12.68
CA CYS A 105 -11.74 15.29 11.33
C CYS A 105 -13.26 15.49 11.36
N GLU A 106 -13.72 16.60 10.78
CA GLU A 106 -15.15 16.93 10.69
C GLU A 106 -15.89 16.10 9.64
N LEU A 107 -15.15 15.53 8.68
CA LEU A 107 -15.71 14.72 7.61
C LEU A 107 -15.85 13.25 8.06
N PRO A 108 -16.86 12.52 7.57
CA PRO A 108 -17.01 11.10 7.88
C PRO A 108 -15.82 10.29 7.37
N ILE A 109 -15.20 9.53 8.29
CA ILE A 109 -14.18 8.54 7.95
C ILE A 109 -14.67 7.18 8.41
N ARG A 110 -14.85 6.26 7.47
CA ARG A 110 -15.47 4.95 7.70
C ARG A 110 -14.48 3.84 7.39
N ILE A 111 -14.29 2.91 8.32
CA ILE A 111 -13.40 1.78 8.11
C ILE A 111 -14.20 0.48 8.22
N PHE A 112 -14.06 -0.37 7.21
CA PHE A 112 -14.57 -1.73 7.20
C PHE A 112 -13.38 -2.68 7.32
N THR A 113 -13.37 -3.50 8.36
CA THR A 113 -12.36 -4.55 8.54
C THR A 113 -13.08 -5.89 8.45
N PRO A 114 -12.90 -6.66 7.36
CA PRO A 114 -13.42 -8.01 7.29
C PRO A 114 -12.89 -8.84 8.47
N ASP A 115 -13.70 -9.78 8.94
CA ASP A 115 -13.33 -10.67 10.03
C ASP A 115 -11.98 -11.36 9.73
N ARG A 116 -11.17 -11.44 10.78
CA ARG A 116 -9.83 -12.07 10.75
C ARG A 116 -9.88 -13.51 11.27
N SER A 117 -11.06 -14.02 11.64
CA SER A 117 -11.23 -15.38 12.14
C SER A 117 -10.87 -16.41 11.06
N TRP A 118 -10.12 -17.43 11.47
CA TRP A 118 -9.49 -18.43 10.61
C TRP A 118 -10.42 -19.58 10.22
N GLU A 119 -11.74 -19.39 10.34
CA GLU A 119 -12.71 -20.47 10.18
C GLU A 119 -13.21 -20.56 8.73
N TRP A 120 -12.47 -21.37 7.95
CA TRP A 120 -12.63 -21.77 6.53
C TRP A 120 -14.07 -21.90 5.97
N ASP A 121 -15.06 -22.24 6.80
CA ASP A 121 -16.44 -22.51 6.35
C ASP A 121 -17.50 -21.58 6.96
N LYS A 122 -17.10 -20.64 7.82
CA LYS A 122 -18.04 -19.64 8.34
C LYS A 122 -17.82 -18.35 7.58
N ARG A 123 -18.80 -18.01 6.73
CA ARG A 123 -19.06 -16.59 6.45
C ARG A 123 -19.06 -15.88 7.80
N PRO A 124 -18.35 -14.75 7.95
CA PRO A 124 -18.36 -14.06 9.22
C PRO A 124 -19.81 -13.79 9.63
N GLU A 125 -20.11 -14.01 10.90
CA GLU A 125 -21.44 -13.73 11.43
C GLU A 125 -21.81 -12.27 11.13
N THR A 126 -23.10 -12.05 10.92
CA THR A 126 -23.79 -10.90 10.32
C THR A 126 -23.59 -9.52 10.97
N ASP A 127 -22.56 -9.35 11.81
CA ASP A 127 -22.30 -8.15 12.62
C ASP A 127 -21.12 -7.31 12.09
N MET A 128 -20.57 -7.60 10.90
CA MET A 128 -19.57 -6.75 10.26
C MET A 128 -20.20 -5.45 9.75
N GLN A 129 -19.65 -4.31 10.17
CA GLN A 129 -20.19 -2.98 9.87
C GLN A 129 -19.09 -2.00 9.51
N TRP A 130 -19.45 -0.99 8.72
CA TRP A 130 -18.62 0.20 8.54
C TRP A 130 -18.62 1.01 9.83
N VAL A 131 -17.44 1.23 10.40
CA VAL A 131 -17.29 1.97 11.65
C VAL A 131 -16.86 3.40 11.35
N ASN A 132 -17.61 4.39 11.84
CA ASN A 132 -17.11 5.77 11.89
C ASN A 132 -15.95 5.84 12.87
N ILE A 133 -14.78 6.25 12.41
CA ILE A 133 -13.66 6.45 13.31
C ILE A 133 -13.64 7.89 13.81
N CYS A 134 -13.44 8.03 15.12
CA CYS A 134 -13.19 9.29 15.81
C CYS A 134 -12.20 9.04 16.94
N VAL A 135 -11.76 10.11 17.60
CA VAL A 135 -10.76 10.06 18.69
C VAL A 135 -11.20 9.08 19.80
N GLU A 136 -12.51 8.93 20.03
CA GLU A 136 -13.07 8.10 21.08
C GLU A 136 -13.06 6.60 20.78
N ASN A 137 -13.13 6.17 19.51
CA ASN A 137 -13.36 4.78 19.13
C ASN A 137 -12.32 4.16 18.17
N ALA A 138 -11.36 4.94 17.69
CA ALA A 138 -10.42 4.48 16.66
C ALA A 138 -9.30 3.55 17.17
N ASN A 139 -9.17 3.36 18.50
CA ASN A 139 -8.05 2.63 19.11
C ASN A 139 -7.76 1.24 18.52
N GLY A 140 -8.77 0.52 18.04
CA GLY A 140 -8.62 -0.82 17.44
C GLY A 140 -8.35 -0.84 15.93
N ILE A 141 -8.17 0.32 15.31
CA ILE A 141 -8.10 0.48 13.85
C ILE A 141 -6.67 0.77 13.41
N SER A 142 -6.32 0.37 12.19
CA SER A 142 -5.01 0.63 11.57
C SER A 142 -4.62 2.10 11.69
N ALA A 143 -3.48 2.37 12.33
CA ALA A 143 -2.98 3.72 12.52
C ALA A 143 -2.56 4.38 11.20
N ALA A 144 -1.83 3.65 10.34
CA ALA A 144 -1.38 4.18 9.05
C ALA A 144 -2.58 4.52 8.14
N ALA A 145 -3.57 3.63 8.06
CA ALA A 145 -4.75 3.86 7.23
C ALA A 145 -5.65 4.97 7.79
N SER A 146 -5.75 5.11 9.12
CA SER A 146 -6.53 6.18 9.75
C SER A 146 -5.94 7.56 9.49
N HIS A 147 -4.62 7.73 9.67
CA HIS A 147 -3.95 8.99 9.36
C HIS A 147 -3.97 9.33 7.86
N PHE A 148 -3.82 8.31 7.00
CA PHE A 148 -4.02 8.48 5.56
C PHE A 148 -5.44 9.00 5.25
N ALA A 149 -6.47 8.38 5.83
CA ALA A 149 -7.85 8.75 5.56
C ALA A 149 -8.19 10.17 6.00
N ILE A 150 -7.67 10.62 7.15
CA ILE A 150 -7.82 12.00 7.64
C ILE A 150 -7.20 13.00 6.66
N ASP A 151 -5.98 12.75 6.22
CA ASP A 151 -5.30 13.66 5.29
C ASP A 151 -6.02 13.74 3.95
N ILE A 152 -6.52 12.61 3.41
CA ILE A 152 -7.33 12.60 2.19
C ILE A 152 -8.66 13.34 2.41
N ALA A 153 -9.34 13.08 3.51
CA ALA A 153 -10.62 13.73 3.81
C ALA A 153 -10.45 15.25 3.86
N ASN A 154 -9.44 15.74 4.60
CA ASN A 154 -9.17 17.17 4.74
C ASN A 154 -8.68 17.82 3.45
N SER A 155 -7.78 17.16 2.71
CA SER A 155 -7.20 17.74 1.47
C SER A 155 -8.20 17.77 0.31
N GLN A 156 -9.00 16.72 0.16
CA GLN A 156 -9.99 16.60 -0.91
C GLN A 156 -11.36 17.17 -0.51
N ASN A 157 -11.57 17.45 0.78
CA ASN A 157 -12.82 17.91 1.38
C ASN A 157 -14.00 16.96 1.07
N VAL A 158 -13.80 15.66 1.29
CA VAL A 158 -14.79 14.60 1.04
C VAL A 158 -14.76 13.51 2.11
N PRO A 159 -15.86 12.76 2.32
CA PRO A 159 -15.86 11.55 3.14
C PRO A 159 -14.87 10.50 2.62
N VAL A 160 -14.27 9.70 3.52
CA VAL A 160 -13.29 8.66 3.14
C VAL A 160 -13.61 7.30 3.76
N GLY A 161 -13.66 6.28 2.90
CA GLY A 161 -13.86 4.89 3.25
C GLY A 161 -12.55 4.10 3.14
N ILE A 162 -12.22 3.28 4.13
CA ILE A 162 -11.11 2.32 4.07
C ILE A 162 -11.64 0.90 4.18
N LEU A 163 -11.33 0.07 3.18
CA LEU A 163 -11.41 -1.38 3.29
C LEU A 163 -10.07 -1.87 3.86
N SER A 164 -10.04 -2.34 5.10
CA SER A 164 -8.83 -2.75 5.80
C SER A 164 -8.60 -4.26 5.65
N SER A 165 -7.70 -4.65 4.74
CA SER A 165 -7.41 -6.05 4.41
C SER A 165 -5.94 -6.37 4.65
N ASN A 166 -5.60 -6.76 5.87
CA ASN A 166 -4.20 -6.98 6.27
C ASN A 166 -4.04 -8.25 7.11
N GLN A 167 -2.88 -8.89 6.97
CA GLN A 167 -2.53 -10.11 7.67
C GLN A 167 -1.08 -10.08 8.15
N GLY A 168 -0.88 -10.08 9.46
CA GLY A 168 0.46 -10.16 10.07
C GLY A 168 1.25 -11.38 9.57
N ALA A 169 2.56 -11.16 9.38
CA ALA A 169 3.51 -12.16 8.88
C ALA A 169 3.19 -12.74 7.49
N SER A 170 2.36 -12.06 6.69
CA SER A 170 2.03 -12.54 5.35
C SER A 170 3.15 -12.29 4.33
N CYS A 171 3.44 -13.28 3.50
CA CYS A 171 4.29 -13.14 2.31
C CYS A 171 3.44 -12.73 1.10
N ILE A 172 4.02 -12.00 0.15
CA ILE A 172 3.33 -11.47 -1.02
C ILE A 172 2.69 -12.54 -1.90
N ARG A 173 3.31 -13.72 -2.04
CA ARG A 173 2.78 -14.85 -2.82
C ARG A 173 1.40 -15.34 -2.37
N SER A 174 1.04 -15.10 -1.12
CA SER A 174 -0.28 -15.48 -0.60
C SER A 174 -1.39 -14.58 -1.15
N TRP A 175 -1.03 -13.39 -1.63
CA TRP A 175 -1.94 -12.37 -2.17
C TRP A 175 -2.09 -12.41 -3.70
N ILE A 176 -1.42 -13.36 -4.37
CA ILE A 176 -1.49 -13.60 -5.82
C ILE A 176 -2.56 -14.65 -6.10
N SER A 177 -3.24 -14.59 -7.25
CA SER A 177 -4.32 -15.53 -7.58
C SER A 177 -3.81 -16.96 -7.79
N PRO A 178 -4.66 -17.98 -7.53
CA PRO A 178 -4.34 -19.38 -7.81
C PRO A 178 -3.94 -19.61 -9.27
N GLU A 179 -4.61 -18.93 -10.20
CA GLU A 179 -4.34 -19.04 -11.63
C GLU A 179 -2.93 -18.55 -11.97
N THR A 180 -2.52 -17.41 -11.42
CA THR A 180 -1.19 -16.82 -11.66
C THR A 180 -0.10 -17.62 -10.96
N ILE A 181 -0.32 -18.05 -9.71
CA ILE A 181 0.60 -18.95 -9.01
C ILE A 181 0.81 -20.25 -9.79
N ALA A 182 -0.26 -20.87 -10.30
CA ALA A 182 -0.17 -22.14 -11.02
C ALA A 182 0.50 -22.02 -12.40
N ALA A 183 0.42 -20.85 -13.04
CA ALA A 183 0.96 -20.61 -14.37
C ALA A 183 2.43 -20.18 -14.37
N ASP A 184 2.96 -19.69 -13.26
CA ASP A 184 4.28 -19.07 -13.20
C ASP A 184 5.38 -20.05 -12.70
N PRO A 185 6.48 -20.24 -13.45
CA PRO A 185 7.58 -21.12 -13.05
C PRO A 185 8.24 -20.76 -11.72
N LEU A 186 8.12 -19.51 -11.24
CA LEU A 186 8.64 -19.10 -9.95
C LEU A 186 8.03 -19.89 -8.78
N PHE A 187 6.79 -20.36 -8.91
CA PHE A 187 6.11 -21.10 -7.84
C PHE A 187 6.13 -22.61 -8.06
N ALA A 188 6.99 -23.10 -8.96
CA ALA A 188 7.19 -24.52 -9.13
C ALA A 188 7.72 -25.18 -7.83
N PRO A 189 7.38 -26.46 -7.54
CA PRO A 189 7.72 -27.11 -6.27
C PRO A 189 9.22 -27.22 -5.95
N ASP A 190 10.10 -27.05 -6.94
CA ASP A 190 11.56 -27.06 -6.79
C ASP A 190 12.14 -25.70 -6.36
N VAL A 191 11.36 -24.63 -6.47
CA VAL A 191 11.73 -23.32 -5.94
C VAL A 191 11.54 -23.32 -4.42
N LYS A 192 12.63 -23.02 -3.71
CA LYS A 192 12.60 -22.94 -2.25
C LYS A 192 12.11 -21.58 -1.79
N PHE A 193 11.15 -21.60 -0.87
CA PHE A 193 10.74 -20.46 -0.06
C PHE A 193 11.27 -20.65 1.36
N HIS A 194 11.37 -19.57 2.13
CA HIS A 194 11.83 -19.62 3.52
C HIS A 194 10.97 -20.60 4.36
N PRO A 195 11.54 -21.39 5.28
CA PRO A 195 10.79 -22.36 6.11
C PRO A 195 9.63 -21.76 6.91
N ASP A 196 9.67 -20.48 7.28
CA ASP A 196 8.54 -19.81 7.96
C ASP A 196 7.28 -19.71 7.06
N ALA A 197 7.44 -19.89 5.74
CA ALA A 197 6.34 -20.11 4.80
C ALA A 197 5.45 -21.29 5.22
N ASP A 198 6.06 -22.35 5.73
CA ASP A 198 5.39 -23.60 6.12
C ASP A 198 4.88 -23.54 7.57
N ILE A 199 5.40 -22.60 8.37
CA ILE A 199 4.93 -22.36 9.76
C ILE A 199 3.57 -21.67 9.76
N PHE A 200 3.34 -20.77 8.81
CA PHE A 200 2.08 -20.04 8.70
C PHE A 200 1.24 -20.60 7.54
N PRO A 201 0.14 -21.33 7.82
CA PRO A 201 -0.65 -21.98 6.76
C PRO A 201 -1.22 -20.96 5.75
N PHE A 202 -1.43 -19.73 6.19
CA PHE A 202 -1.88 -18.62 5.33
C PHE A 202 -0.82 -18.07 4.38
N ASN A 203 0.43 -18.54 4.46
CA ASN A 203 1.49 -18.21 3.52
C ASN A 203 1.63 -19.26 2.40
N GLY A 204 0.75 -20.27 2.39
CA GLY A 204 0.50 -21.09 1.21
C GLY A 204 0.05 -20.22 0.04
N GLY A 205 0.52 -20.55 -1.18
CA GLY A 205 0.24 -19.76 -2.37
C GLY A 205 -1.25 -19.45 -2.52
N SER A 206 -1.58 -18.19 -2.76
CA SER A 206 -2.95 -17.68 -2.98
C SER A 206 -3.93 -17.75 -1.81
N PHE A 207 -3.50 -18.12 -0.60
CA PHE A 207 -4.43 -18.25 0.53
C PHE A 207 -5.14 -16.92 0.83
N LEU A 208 -4.39 -15.84 1.04
CA LEU A 208 -4.96 -14.53 1.39
C LEU A 208 -5.63 -13.85 0.19
N TYR A 209 -5.29 -14.23 -1.03
CA TYR A 209 -6.05 -13.85 -2.20
C TYR A 209 -7.50 -14.34 -2.06
N ASN A 210 -7.70 -15.63 -1.80
CA ASN A 210 -9.04 -16.23 -1.66
C ASN A 210 -9.78 -15.76 -0.40
N GLU A 211 -9.09 -15.72 0.74
CA GLU A 211 -9.70 -15.48 2.05
C GLU A 211 -9.81 -14.00 2.43
N ARG A 212 -9.19 -13.09 1.67
CA ARG A 212 -9.26 -11.66 1.97
C ARG A 212 -9.52 -10.81 0.74
N THR A 213 -8.74 -10.99 -0.31
CA THR A 213 -8.78 -10.09 -1.48
C THR A 213 -10.11 -10.24 -2.23
N VAL A 214 -10.51 -11.47 -2.53
CA VAL A 214 -11.78 -11.77 -3.25
C VAL A 214 -13.01 -11.36 -2.43
N HIS A 215 -12.91 -11.30 -1.10
CA HIS A 215 -14.02 -10.92 -0.23
C HIS A 215 -14.35 -9.43 -0.25
N VAL A 216 -13.38 -8.58 -0.58
CA VAL A 216 -13.59 -7.13 -0.74
C VAL A 216 -13.72 -6.71 -2.20
N ALA A 217 -13.28 -7.55 -3.13
CA ALA A 217 -13.44 -7.30 -4.56
C ALA A 217 -14.86 -7.65 -5.06
N PRO A 218 -15.37 -6.97 -6.09
CA PRO A 218 -14.82 -5.79 -6.74
C PRO A 218 -15.44 -4.50 -6.19
N TYR A 219 -15.45 -4.28 -4.87
CA TYR A 219 -15.96 -3.02 -4.30
C TYR A 219 -15.23 -1.87 -4.97
N THR A 220 -15.98 -0.93 -5.56
CA THR A 220 -15.37 0.14 -6.35
C THR A 220 -14.47 0.98 -5.43
N ILE A 221 -13.18 1.08 -5.77
CA ILE A 221 -12.17 1.83 -5.02
C ILE A 221 -11.43 2.83 -5.91
N ARG A 222 -10.86 3.86 -5.29
CA ARG A 222 -9.96 4.84 -5.90
C ARG A 222 -8.56 4.28 -6.12
N GLY A 223 -8.05 3.50 -5.16
CA GLY A 223 -6.70 2.94 -5.19
C GLY A 223 -6.39 2.06 -3.99
N VAL A 224 -5.18 1.51 -3.99
CA VAL A 224 -4.65 0.60 -2.96
C VAL A 224 -3.45 1.27 -2.27
N ILE A 225 -3.45 1.26 -0.94
CA ILE A 225 -2.25 1.55 -0.14
C ILE A 225 -1.71 0.22 0.41
N TRP A 226 -0.42 -0.04 0.23
CA TRP A 226 0.18 -1.35 0.48
C TRP A 226 1.41 -1.25 1.37
N TYR A 227 1.38 -1.91 2.54
CA TYR A 227 2.52 -1.95 3.45
C TYR A 227 2.83 -3.39 3.85
N GLN A 228 3.78 -3.97 3.13
CA GLN A 228 4.26 -5.34 3.29
C GLN A 228 5.67 -5.49 2.72
N GLY A 229 6.38 -6.47 3.22
CA GLY A 229 7.64 -6.94 2.66
C GLY A 229 8.49 -7.68 3.69
N GLU A 230 8.27 -7.42 4.98
CA GLU A 230 9.14 -7.91 6.05
C GLU A 230 9.26 -9.45 6.05
N SER A 231 8.18 -10.15 5.68
CA SER A 231 8.15 -11.62 5.55
C SER A 231 8.69 -12.16 4.22
N ASP A 232 9.06 -11.29 3.28
CA ASP A 232 9.74 -11.63 2.03
C ASP A 232 11.21 -11.14 2.01
N ALA A 233 11.71 -10.62 3.12
CA ALA A 233 13.09 -10.16 3.28
C ALA A 233 14.12 -11.30 3.37
N ASP A 234 13.74 -12.55 3.06
CA ASP A 234 14.61 -13.72 3.13
C ASP A 234 15.54 -13.85 1.91
N VAL A 235 16.72 -14.44 2.10
CA VAL A 235 17.74 -14.69 1.08
C VAL A 235 17.23 -15.45 -0.14
N CYS A 236 16.20 -16.30 0.00
CA CYS A 236 15.65 -17.04 -1.13
C CYS A 236 14.69 -16.20 -1.98
N ILE A 237 14.14 -15.09 -1.44
CA ILE A 237 12.96 -14.42 -1.99
C ILE A 237 13.13 -12.90 -2.18
N ALA A 238 13.98 -12.25 -1.41
CA ALA A 238 14.13 -10.80 -1.39
C ALA A 238 14.39 -10.22 -2.79
N ASP A 239 15.20 -10.90 -3.62
CA ASP A 239 15.54 -10.52 -4.99
C ASP A 239 14.40 -10.70 -6.01
N LYS A 240 13.31 -11.37 -5.63
CA LYS A 240 12.14 -11.69 -6.48
C LYS A 240 10.92 -10.85 -6.14
N TYR A 241 11.01 -10.01 -5.11
CA TYR A 241 9.86 -9.25 -4.61
C TYR A 241 9.21 -8.36 -5.68
N ALA A 242 10.01 -7.63 -6.47
CA ALA A 242 9.46 -6.75 -7.51
C ALA A 242 8.64 -7.51 -8.55
N TYR A 243 9.09 -8.71 -8.91
CA TYR A 243 8.40 -9.59 -9.85
C TYR A 243 7.07 -10.10 -9.26
N MET A 244 7.08 -10.58 -8.03
CA MET A 244 5.84 -11.03 -7.37
C MET A 244 4.86 -9.88 -7.12
N PHE A 245 5.36 -8.68 -6.80
CA PHE A 245 4.53 -7.49 -6.67
C PHE A 245 3.87 -7.11 -7.99
N ASP A 246 4.62 -7.16 -9.10
CA ASP A 246 4.10 -6.95 -10.45
C ASP A 246 2.97 -7.94 -10.80
N LEU A 247 3.14 -9.23 -10.49
CA LEU A 247 2.11 -10.25 -10.66
C LEU A 247 0.86 -9.95 -9.83
N MET A 248 1.04 -9.63 -8.54
CA MET A 248 -0.07 -9.29 -7.64
C MET A 248 -0.87 -8.09 -8.15
N VAL A 249 -0.19 -7.02 -8.57
CA VAL A 249 -0.86 -5.82 -9.11
C VAL A 249 -1.67 -6.15 -10.36
N LYS A 250 -1.14 -6.97 -11.28
CA LYS A 250 -1.87 -7.40 -12.49
C LYS A 250 -3.12 -8.21 -12.14
N ASP A 251 -2.99 -9.14 -11.21
CA ASP A 251 -4.12 -9.96 -10.73
C ASP A 251 -5.21 -9.10 -10.11
N TRP A 252 -4.84 -8.13 -9.27
CA TRP A 252 -5.80 -7.26 -8.60
C TRP A 252 -6.47 -6.31 -9.59
N ARG A 253 -5.72 -5.71 -10.52
CA ARG A 253 -6.29 -4.89 -11.60
C ARG A 253 -7.35 -5.67 -12.39
N LYS A 254 -7.03 -6.92 -12.76
CA LYS A 254 -7.97 -7.83 -13.41
C LYS A 254 -9.19 -8.16 -12.54
N LEU A 255 -8.98 -8.43 -11.25
CA LEU A 255 -10.04 -8.76 -10.29
C LEU A 255 -11.02 -7.60 -10.09
N TRP A 256 -10.54 -6.36 -10.06
CA TRP A 256 -11.38 -5.16 -10.00
C TRP A 256 -11.97 -4.75 -11.36
N GLY A 257 -11.33 -5.18 -12.46
CA GLY A 257 -11.65 -4.71 -13.81
C GLY A 257 -11.25 -3.25 -14.03
N ASP A 258 -10.12 -2.85 -13.45
CA ASP A 258 -9.54 -1.51 -13.53
C ASP A 258 -8.04 -1.66 -13.82
N ASP A 259 -7.66 -1.67 -15.11
CA ASP A 259 -6.28 -1.86 -15.57
C ASP A 259 -5.33 -0.73 -15.11
N ASP A 260 -5.89 0.42 -14.72
CA ASP A 260 -5.17 1.59 -14.27
C ASP A 260 -5.23 1.78 -12.74
N LEU A 261 -5.81 0.82 -11.99
CA LEU A 261 -5.97 0.90 -10.54
C LEU A 261 -4.65 1.31 -9.88
N PRO A 262 -4.62 2.45 -9.16
CA PRO A 262 -3.40 2.93 -8.52
C PRO A 262 -2.99 2.10 -7.31
N PHE A 263 -1.68 1.86 -7.17
CA PHE A 263 -1.06 1.26 -5.99
C PHE A 263 -0.03 2.21 -5.40
N ILE A 264 -0.03 2.39 -4.08
CA ILE A 264 0.98 3.17 -3.35
C ILE A 264 1.58 2.27 -2.27
N ALA A 265 2.81 1.80 -2.51
CA ALA A 265 3.53 0.92 -1.61
C ALA A 265 4.38 1.68 -0.59
N VAL A 266 4.78 1.00 0.49
CA VAL A 266 5.71 1.52 1.50
C VAL A 266 7.05 0.80 1.39
N GLN A 267 8.13 1.52 1.07
CA GLN A 267 9.48 0.98 1.19
C GLN A 267 9.84 0.83 2.66
N LEU A 268 10.30 -0.34 3.08
CA LEU A 268 10.55 -0.60 4.50
C LEU A 268 11.62 0.33 5.09
N THR A 269 11.46 0.63 6.37
CA THR A 269 12.47 1.29 7.20
C THR A 269 13.64 0.35 7.51
N TYR A 270 14.68 0.81 8.20
CA TYR A 270 15.73 -0.04 8.73
C TYR A 270 15.19 -0.98 9.84
N HIS A 271 15.77 -2.17 9.96
CA HIS A 271 15.48 -3.12 11.03
C HIS A 271 16.77 -3.85 11.41
N THR A 272 17.26 -3.59 12.62
CA THR A 272 18.66 -3.89 12.99
C THR A 272 18.95 -5.35 13.32
N VAL A 273 18.03 -6.27 13.06
CA VAL A 273 18.27 -7.68 13.34
C VAL A 273 18.95 -8.25 12.11
N GLU A 274 20.28 -8.14 12.09
CA GLU A 274 21.14 -8.87 11.15
C GLU A 274 20.98 -10.36 11.43
N ARG A 275 20.11 -11.00 10.65
CA ARG A 275 20.07 -12.46 10.51
C ARG A 275 20.76 -12.76 9.19
N GLU A 276 21.68 -13.73 9.20
CA GLU A 276 22.37 -14.18 7.97
C GLU A 276 21.38 -14.59 6.86
N GLU A 277 20.16 -14.96 7.24
CA GLU A 277 19.08 -15.38 6.35
C GLU A 277 18.29 -14.20 5.75
N TYR A 278 18.43 -12.97 6.29
CA TYR A 278 17.69 -11.80 5.81
C TYR A 278 18.53 -10.90 4.90
N GLN A 279 17.91 -10.47 3.81
CA GLN A 279 18.42 -9.60 2.76
C GLN A 279 17.56 -8.33 2.66
N TRP A 280 17.51 -7.56 3.75
CA TRP A 280 16.61 -6.42 3.91
C TRP A 280 16.90 -5.29 2.91
N GLU A 281 18.16 -5.02 2.64
CA GLU A 281 18.64 -4.05 1.66
C GLU A 281 18.23 -4.43 0.22
N TYR A 282 18.27 -5.72 -0.12
CA TYR A 282 17.83 -6.21 -1.42
C TYR A 282 16.31 -6.17 -1.56
N LEU A 283 15.58 -6.45 -0.49
CA LEU A 283 14.13 -6.27 -0.49
C LEU A 283 13.76 -4.79 -0.72
N ARG A 284 14.40 -3.84 -0.03
CA ARG A 284 14.15 -2.41 -0.24
C ARG A 284 14.51 -1.97 -1.65
N GLU A 285 15.59 -2.50 -2.23
CA GLU A 285 15.91 -2.32 -3.65
C GLU A 285 14.78 -2.84 -4.55
N GLN A 286 14.26 -4.05 -4.29
CA GLN A 286 13.14 -4.58 -5.07
C GLN A 286 11.85 -3.78 -4.89
N GLN A 287 11.59 -3.18 -3.71
CA GLN A 287 10.45 -2.27 -3.54
C GLN A 287 10.61 -1.01 -4.42
N LEU A 288 11.83 -0.48 -4.54
CA LEU A 288 12.13 0.62 -5.46
C LEU A 288 11.98 0.20 -6.93
N ILE A 289 12.40 -1.01 -7.29
CA ILE A 289 12.21 -1.54 -8.65
C ILE A 289 10.72 -1.75 -8.95
N ALA A 290 9.93 -2.21 -7.98
CA ALA A 290 8.51 -2.50 -8.14
C ALA A 290 7.69 -1.27 -8.57
N MET A 291 8.05 -0.05 -8.14
CA MET A 291 7.37 1.17 -8.60
C MET A 291 7.64 1.54 -10.07
N GLN A 292 8.55 0.83 -10.73
CA GLN A 292 8.93 1.07 -12.13
C GLN A 292 8.41 -0.03 -13.08
N THR A 293 7.77 -1.09 -12.55
CA THR A 293 7.33 -2.23 -13.37
C THR A 293 6.07 -1.95 -14.18
N GLN A 294 5.19 -1.08 -13.69
CA GLN A 294 3.91 -0.73 -14.33
C GLN A 294 3.54 0.74 -14.07
N PRO A 295 2.69 1.37 -14.91
CA PRO A 295 2.12 2.68 -14.62
C PRO A 295 1.25 2.65 -13.35
N ASN A 296 1.02 3.82 -12.76
CA ASN A 296 0.19 4.03 -11.57
C ASN A 296 0.60 3.19 -10.35
N ILE A 297 1.88 2.79 -10.28
CA ILE A 297 2.50 2.27 -9.06
C ILE A 297 3.37 3.38 -8.47
N GLY A 298 3.14 3.67 -7.21
CA GLY A 298 3.89 4.59 -6.39
C GLY A 298 4.55 3.91 -5.20
N MET A 299 5.53 4.59 -4.62
CA MET A 299 6.20 4.13 -3.41
C MET A 299 6.57 5.33 -2.54
N ILE A 300 6.22 5.26 -1.26
CA ILE A 300 6.75 6.17 -0.24
C ILE A 300 7.98 5.55 0.43
N THR A 301 8.86 6.39 0.94
CA THR A 301 10.01 5.98 1.75
C THR A 301 9.77 6.29 3.21
N ILE A 302 10.17 5.37 4.08
CA ILE A 302 10.08 5.53 5.55
C ILE A 302 11.38 5.14 6.25
N GLY A 303 12.52 5.24 5.56
CA GLY A 303 13.85 4.90 6.10
C GLY A 303 14.29 5.69 7.33
N ASP A 304 13.61 6.78 7.63
CA ASP A 304 13.76 7.68 8.78
C ASP A 304 12.71 7.43 9.88
N VAL A 305 11.88 6.39 9.74
CA VAL A 305 10.79 6.06 10.66
C VAL A 305 10.92 4.60 11.08
N GLY A 306 11.98 4.29 11.82
CA GLY A 306 12.22 3.00 12.48
C GLY A 306 12.06 3.12 14.01
N ASP A 307 11.83 2.00 14.70
CA ASP A 307 11.81 1.97 16.17
C ASP A 307 12.61 0.80 16.68
N TRP A 308 13.92 0.96 16.75
CA TRP A 308 14.78 -0.10 17.27
C TRP A 308 14.41 -0.52 18.71
N PRO A 309 14.34 -1.83 19.03
CA PRO A 309 14.54 -3.02 18.18
C PRO A 309 13.23 -3.61 17.60
N ASP A 310 12.11 -2.90 17.67
CA ASP A 310 10.81 -3.35 17.17
C ASP A 310 10.74 -3.23 15.64
N ILE A 311 10.32 -4.30 14.98
CA ILE A 311 10.04 -4.31 13.53
C ILE A 311 8.77 -3.52 13.18
N HIS A 312 7.98 -3.13 14.18
CA HIS A 312 6.74 -2.38 14.03
C HIS A 312 6.91 -0.91 14.44
N PRO A 313 7.41 -0.02 13.56
CA PRO A 313 7.57 1.39 13.90
C PRO A 313 6.22 2.01 14.29
N LYS A 314 6.20 2.64 15.45
CA LYS A 314 5.09 3.30 16.13
C LYS A 314 4.69 4.59 15.46
N ASN A 315 5.60 5.29 14.76
CA ASN A 315 5.25 6.50 14.05
C ASN A 315 4.48 6.25 12.74
N LYS A 316 3.25 5.71 12.85
CA LYS A 316 2.35 5.44 11.72
C LYS A 316 1.67 6.70 11.17
N LYS A 317 1.60 7.77 11.94
CA LYS A 317 1.17 9.10 11.48
C LYS A 317 2.00 9.56 10.29
N THR A 318 3.33 9.57 10.40
CA THR A 318 4.20 9.94 9.26
C THR A 318 3.99 9.01 8.07
N VAL A 319 3.82 7.70 8.28
CA VAL A 319 3.55 6.74 7.20
C VAL A 319 2.23 7.08 6.48
N GLY A 320 1.14 7.27 7.22
CA GLY A 320 -0.18 7.61 6.66
C GLY A 320 -0.17 8.95 5.90
N GLN A 321 0.48 9.96 6.45
CA GLN A 321 0.60 11.28 5.81
C GLN A 321 1.40 11.21 4.50
N ARG A 322 2.49 10.43 4.47
CA ARG A 322 3.26 10.22 3.22
C ARG A 322 2.47 9.47 2.17
N LEU A 323 1.72 8.44 2.55
CA LEU A 323 0.79 7.75 1.64
C LEU A 323 -0.23 8.74 1.06
N ALA A 324 -0.75 9.65 1.90
CA ALA A 324 -1.73 10.64 1.48
C ALA A 324 -1.13 11.69 0.54
N ILE A 325 0.07 12.22 0.84
CA ILE A 325 0.81 13.11 -0.06
C ILE A 325 1.04 12.45 -1.41
N TYR A 326 1.42 11.16 -1.42
CA TYR A 326 1.62 10.43 -2.68
C TYR A 326 0.31 10.29 -3.47
N ALA A 327 -0.80 9.97 -2.81
CA ALA A 327 -2.12 9.91 -3.45
C ALA A 327 -2.56 11.28 -3.99
N ARG A 328 -2.35 12.35 -3.25
CA ARG A 328 -2.65 13.74 -3.66
C ARG A 328 -1.97 14.12 -4.97
N GLY A 329 -0.67 13.85 -5.08
CA GLY A 329 0.04 14.12 -6.33
C GLY A 329 -0.27 13.14 -7.46
N MET A 330 -0.27 11.83 -7.19
CA MET A 330 -0.43 10.81 -8.23
C MET A 330 -1.87 10.62 -8.72
N ILE A 331 -2.83 10.60 -7.79
CA ILE A 331 -4.23 10.23 -8.08
C ILE A 331 -5.09 11.48 -8.27
N PHE A 332 -4.89 12.50 -7.41
CA PHE A 332 -5.68 13.73 -7.44
C PHE A 332 -5.04 14.83 -8.30
N GLY A 333 -3.81 14.62 -8.77
CA GLY A 333 -3.12 15.54 -9.69
C GLY A 333 -2.75 16.88 -9.06
N GLU A 334 -2.60 16.93 -7.73
CA GLU A 334 -2.14 18.15 -7.05
C GLU A 334 -0.70 18.50 -7.47
N ASP A 335 -0.45 19.78 -7.72
CA ASP A 335 0.88 20.31 -8.07
C ASP A 335 1.75 20.45 -6.82
N ILE A 336 2.24 19.31 -6.32
CA ILE A 336 3.09 19.19 -5.13
C ILE A 336 4.25 18.22 -5.39
N VAL A 337 5.35 18.33 -4.64
CA VAL A 337 6.40 17.31 -4.63
C VAL A 337 5.96 16.17 -3.71
N TYR A 338 5.64 15.02 -4.29
CA TYR A 338 5.09 13.87 -3.56
C TYR A 338 5.93 12.59 -3.66
N LYS A 339 6.87 12.54 -4.60
CA LYS A 339 7.75 11.39 -4.80
C LYS A 339 8.99 11.50 -3.92
N PRO A 340 9.50 10.40 -3.37
CA PRO A 340 10.76 10.41 -2.64
C PRO A 340 11.93 10.78 -3.55
N ALA A 341 13.00 11.33 -2.97
CA ALA A 341 14.23 11.58 -3.71
C ALA A 341 14.88 10.24 -4.10
N ILE A 342 15.11 10.03 -5.40
CA ILE A 342 15.68 8.78 -5.93
C ILE A 342 17.00 9.10 -6.64
N CYS A 343 18.08 8.42 -6.26
CA CYS A 343 19.33 8.50 -7.01
C CYS A 343 19.15 7.81 -8.37
N SER A 344 19.20 8.58 -9.45
CA SER A 344 18.96 8.06 -10.81
C SER A 344 20.26 7.77 -11.56
N ARG A 345 21.36 8.41 -11.18
CA ARG A 345 22.66 8.30 -11.87
C ARG A 345 23.84 8.46 -10.94
N ALA A 346 24.92 7.75 -11.27
CA ALA A 346 26.25 7.94 -10.71
C ALA A 346 27.27 7.99 -11.87
N ASP A 347 27.89 9.15 -12.08
CA ASP A 347 28.84 9.38 -13.19
C ASP A 347 30.24 9.71 -12.63
N PHE A 348 31.29 9.03 -13.11
CA PHE A 348 32.67 9.35 -12.73
C PHE A 348 33.27 10.42 -13.65
N ASP A 349 33.68 11.55 -13.09
CA ASP A 349 34.21 12.71 -13.85
C ASP A 349 35.72 12.65 -14.11
N GLY A 350 36.39 11.56 -13.70
CA GLY A 350 37.84 11.40 -13.72
C GLY A 350 38.50 11.57 -12.36
N GLU A 351 37.82 12.22 -11.40
CA GLU A 351 38.32 12.45 -10.04
C GLU A 351 37.30 12.04 -8.96
N ASN A 352 36.03 12.34 -9.20
CA ASN A 352 34.91 12.19 -8.27
C ASN A 352 33.75 11.42 -8.91
N VAL A 353 32.86 10.90 -8.09
CA VAL A 353 31.57 10.38 -8.54
C VAL A 353 30.51 11.43 -8.28
N ILE A 354 29.73 11.77 -9.30
CA ILE A 354 28.59 12.69 -9.19
C ILE A 354 27.31 11.86 -9.19
N LEU A 355 26.63 11.85 -8.05
CA LEU A 355 25.28 11.32 -7.91
C LEU A 355 24.27 12.39 -8.33
N THR A 356 23.26 12.00 -9.11
CA THR A 356 22.12 12.86 -9.47
C THR A 356 20.84 12.27 -8.92
N PHE A 357 20.02 13.09 -8.27
CA PHE A 357 18.76 12.69 -7.68
C PHE A 357 17.57 13.29 -8.42
N GLU A 358 16.54 12.49 -8.62
CA GLU A 358 15.22 12.93 -9.07
C GLU A 358 14.33 13.24 -7.87
N ASN A 359 13.31 14.08 -8.07
CA ASN A 359 12.32 14.46 -7.06
C ASN A 359 12.91 15.12 -5.79
N ALA A 360 14.03 15.84 -5.95
CA ALA A 360 14.65 16.58 -4.85
C ALA A 360 13.94 17.91 -4.52
N GLY A 361 12.95 18.34 -5.31
CA GLY A 361 12.38 19.69 -5.20
C GLY A 361 13.43 20.74 -5.51
N ASP A 362 13.67 21.66 -4.58
CA ASP A 362 14.70 22.71 -4.68
C ASP A 362 16.12 22.20 -4.34
N GLY A 363 16.24 20.95 -3.89
CA GLY A 363 17.52 20.31 -3.59
C GLY A 363 17.45 19.36 -2.40
N LEU A 364 18.60 18.77 -2.07
CA LEU A 364 18.75 17.84 -0.97
C LEU A 364 19.25 18.54 0.29
N TYR A 365 18.84 18.04 1.45
CA TYR A 365 19.44 18.39 2.73
C TYR A 365 19.59 17.16 3.62
N GLU A 366 20.48 17.24 4.61
CA GLU A 366 20.65 16.19 5.61
C GLU A 366 20.38 16.73 7.01
N THR A 367 19.82 15.90 7.89
CA THR A 367 19.67 16.23 9.31
C THR A 367 20.83 15.70 10.16
N GLU A 368 21.49 14.64 9.68
CA GLU A 368 22.72 14.08 10.24
C GLU A 368 23.64 13.60 9.11
N PRO A 369 24.97 13.56 9.30
CA PRO A 369 25.90 13.04 8.29
C PRO A 369 25.66 11.57 7.93
N HIS A 370 25.89 11.21 6.66
CA HIS A 370 25.72 9.86 6.11
C HIS A 370 27.02 9.21 5.68
N THR A 371 26.96 7.90 5.51
CA THR A 371 28.01 7.12 4.85
C THR A 371 27.59 6.80 3.42
N PHE A 372 28.36 7.28 2.44
CA PHE A 372 28.35 6.75 1.08
C PHE A 372 29.52 5.78 0.93
N ARG A 373 29.25 4.52 0.62
CA ARG A 373 30.29 3.50 0.39
C ARG A 373 30.61 3.41 -1.09
N LEU A 374 31.87 3.59 -1.44
CA LEU A 374 32.44 3.33 -2.77
C LEU A 374 32.94 1.89 -2.81
N ILE A 375 32.37 1.08 -3.68
CA ILE A 375 32.78 -0.31 -3.90
C ILE A 375 33.71 -0.36 -5.10
N MET A 376 34.96 -0.75 -4.89
CA MET A 376 35.97 -0.81 -5.93
C MET A 376 35.90 -2.08 -6.77
N ALA A 377 36.61 -2.11 -7.89
CA ALA A 377 36.64 -3.26 -8.79
C ALA A 377 37.23 -4.54 -8.15
N ASP A 378 38.10 -4.39 -7.15
CA ASP A 378 38.68 -5.50 -6.37
C ASP A 378 37.81 -5.93 -5.19
N GLY A 379 36.64 -5.30 -5.00
CA GLY A 379 35.71 -5.56 -3.91
C GLY A 379 36.02 -4.81 -2.61
N SER A 380 37.10 -4.01 -2.57
CA SER A 380 37.35 -3.14 -1.41
C SER A 380 36.31 -2.03 -1.29
N GLU A 381 35.97 -1.67 -0.05
CA GLU A 381 34.97 -0.64 0.24
C GLU A 381 35.63 0.55 0.93
N TYR A 382 35.24 1.76 0.53
CA TYR A 382 35.71 3.01 1.13
C TYR A 382 34.53 3.93 1.45
N GLU A 383 34.54 4.53 2.63
CA GLU A 383 33.66 5.64 2.94
C GLU A 383 34.12 6.90 2.21
N ALA A 384 33.22 7.49 1.43
CA ALA A 384 33.49 8.72 0.70
C ALA A 384 33.19 9.95 1.56
N ARG A 385 34.12 10.90 1.53
CA ARG A 385 33.76 12.30 1.79
C ARG A 385 32.82 12.77 0.68
N TYR A 386 31.89 13.66 1.00
CA TYR A 386 30.92 14.16 0.03
C TYR A 386 30.55 15.63 0.23
N GLU A 387 29.94 16.20 -0.79
CA GLU A 387 29.34 17.54 -0.81
C GLU A 387 27.97 17.48 -1.49
N ILE A 388 26.95 18.04 -0.83
CA ILE A 388 25.60 18.18 -1.38
C ILE A 388 25.50 19.53 -2.12
N ASN A 389 24.98 19.53 -3.34
CA ASN A 389 24.74 20.73 -4.14
C ASN A 389 23.45 20.56 -4.97
N GLY A 390 22.37 21.18 -4.50
CA GLY A 390 21.06 21.06 -5.14
C GLY A 390 20.59 19.61 -5.16
N ASP A 391 20.31 19.10 -6.36
CA ASP A 391 19.89 17.71 -6.63
C ASP A 391 21.06 16.74 -6.81
N LYS A 392 22.30 17.17 -6.54
CA LYS A 392 23.51 16.37 -6.74
C LYS A 392 24.31 16.19 -5.48
N ILE A 393 24.99 15.04 -5.42
CA ILE A 393 25.99 14.76 -4.39
C ILE A 393 27.30 14.39 -5.07
N LYS A 394 28.36 15.14 -4.76
CA LYS A 394 29.72 14.85 -5.22
C LYS A 394 30.41 13.97 -4.18
N LEU A 395 30.88 12.79 -4.57
CA LEU A 395 31.65 11.87 -3.74
C LEU A 395 33.12 11.91 -4.15
N TYR A 396 34.00 12.15 -3.18
CA TYR A 396 35.44 12.17 -3.39
C TYR A 396 35.99 10.75 -3.57
N ALA A 397 36.46 10.43 -4.79
CA ALA A 397 36.95 9.10 -5.16
C ALA A 397 38.48 9.05 -5.38
N ASN A 398 39.19 10.17 -5.15
CA ASN A 398 40.65 10.30 -5.24
C ASN A 398 41.22 9.74 -6.57
N GLY A 399 40.55 10.03 -7.69
CA GLY A 399 40.98 9.61 -9.04
C GLY A 399 40.79 8.12 -9.34
N LYS A 400 40.22 7.32 -8.44
CA LYS A 400 39.96 5.90 -8.66
C LYS A 400 38.47 5.69 -8.94
N LYS A 401 38.14 5.18 -10.13
CA LYS A 401 36.75 4.85 -10.48
C LYS A 401 36.24 3.68 -9.64
N PRO A 402 35.22 3.86 -8.78
CA PRO A 402 34.54 2.74 -8.14
C PRO A 402 33.63 2.02 -9.14
N LYS A 403 33.30 0.77 -8.85
CA LYS A 403 32.31 -0.01 -9.62
C LYS A 403 30.88 0.39 -9.24
N GLU A 404 30.64 0.59 -7.95
CA GLU A 404 29.31 0.79 -7.39
C GLU A 404 29.37 1.80 -6.23
N VAL A 405 28.29 2.56 -6.01
CA VAL A 405 28.07 3.37 -4.81
C VAL A 405 26.90 2.78 -4.03
N ARG A 406 27.00 2.74 -2.71
CA ARG A 406 25.92 2.36 -1.79
C ARG A 406 25.58 3.49 -0.83
N PHE A 407 24.30 3.69 -0.58
CA PHE A 407 23.75 4.63 0.39
C PHE A 407 22.67 3.92 1.22
N CYS A 408 22.88 3.87 2.54
CA CYS A 408 22.01 3.15 3.49
C CYS A 408 21.65 1.72 3.03
N PHE A 409 22.52 1.06 2.27
CA PHE A 409 22.30 -0.27 1.70
C PHE A 409 22.75 -1.36 2.69
N ASP A 410 22.08 -1.41 3.84
CA ASP A 410 22.24 -2.39 4.91
C ASP A 410 20.95 -2.51 5.73
N CYS A 411 20.93 -3.30 6.79
CA CYS A 411 19.72 -3.53 7.60
C CYS A 411 19.49 -2.45 8.67
N VAL A 412 20.53 -1.71 9.06
CA VAL A 412 20.56 -1.02 10.37
C VAL A 412 20.56 0.50 10.27
N THR A 413 20.86 1.06 9.10
CA THR A 413 21.10 2.49 8.97
C THR A 413 19.81 3.27 8.71
N GLU A 414 19.53 4.20 9.61
CA GLU A 414 18.48 5.21 9.46
C GLU A 414 18.82 6.23 8.36
N VAL A 415 17.80 6.65 7.60
CA VAL A 415 17.96 7.64 6.54
C VAL A 415 17.84 9.04 7.13
N HIS A 416 18.85 9.88 6.91
CA HIS A 416 18.80 11.31 7.25
C HIS A 416 19.07 12.23 6.04
N LEU A 417 18.89 11.73 4.82
CA LEU A 417 18.98 12.51 3.57
C LEU A 417 17.55 12.74 3.04
N TYR A 418 17.20 13.99 2.76
CA TYR A 418 15.85 14.40 2.41
C TYR A 418 15.85 15.29 1.17
N SER A 419 14.74 15.26 0.43
CA SER A 419 14.35 16.31 -0.52
C SER A 419 13.99 17.61 0.22
N SER A 420 13.93 18.74 -0.49
CA SER A 420 13.60 20.04 0.09
C SER A 420 12.22 20.11 0.76
N VAL A 421 11.34 19.15 0.45
CA VAL A 421 9.99 19.04 1.05
C VAL A 421 9.92 18.04 2.22
N GLY A 422 11.07 17.53 2.68
CA GLY A 422 11.15 16.66 3.85
C GLY A 422 10.77 15.20 3.59
N LEU A 423 10.69 14.78 2.31
CA LEU A 423 10.57 13.36 1.96
C LEU A 423 11.96 12.71 1.93
N PRO A 424 12.18 11.59 2.64
CA PRO A 424 13.49 10.97 2.74
C PRO A 424 13.89 10.30 1.42
N ALA A 425 15.18 10.33 1.13
CA ALA A 425 15.74 9.66 -0.03
C ALA A 425 15.61 8.14 0.11
N SER A 426 15.38 7.45 -1.01
CA SER A 426 15.37 5.98 -1.00
C SER A 426 16.81 5.44 -0.87
N PRO A 427 17.07 4.46 0.01
CA PRO A 427 18.32 3.70 0.02
C PRO A 427 18.60 3.06 -1.33
N PHE A 428 19.87 2.97 -1.73
CA PHE A 428 20.23 2.44 -3.04
C PHE A 428 21.63 1.82 -3.09
N ARG A 429 21.83 0.98 -4.10
CA ARG A 429 23.13 0.76 -4.73
C ARG A 429 23.03 1.13 -6.20
N ILE A 430 24.10 1.65 -6.78
CA ILE A 430 24.11 2.08 -8.19
C ILE A 430 25.48 1.89 -8.82
N ASN A 431 25.51 1.33 -10.04
CA ASN A 431 26.74 1.19 -10.81
C ASN A 431 27.22 2.56 -11.30
N VAL A 432 28.53 2.77 -11.23
CA VAL A 432 29.18 4.02 -11.61
C VAL A 432 29.54 3.99 -13.09
N LYS A 433 29.01 4.96 -13.84
CA LYS A 433 29.23 5.08 -15.29
C LYS A 433 30.54 5.76 -15.63
#